data_AF-A0A507F0D7-F1
#
_entry.id   AF-A0A507F0D7-F1
#
_cell.length_a   1.000
_cell.length_b   1.000
_cell.length_c   1.000
_cell.angle_alpha   90.00
_cell.angle_beta   90.00
_cell.angle_gamma   90.00
#
_symmetry.space_group_name_H-M   'P 1'
#
loop_
_entity.id
_entity.type
_entity.pdbx_description
1 polymer ?
#
loop_
_entity_poly.entity_id
_entity_poly.type
_entity_poly.pdbx_seq_one_letter_code
_entity_poly.pdbx_strand_id
1 'polypeptide(L)'
;MPKDILKVVLLGDGGVGKTSLRYQFIHKRFTLAYKATIGADFITREVETEDGRKVAMQIWDTAGQERFQSLGIAFYRGADACV
;
A
#
# COMPACT_ATOMS: atom_id res chain seq x y z
N MET A 1 16.44 -12.60 14.82
CA MET A 1 16.31 -12.86 13.37
C MET A 1 15.78 -11.58 12.74
N PRO A 2 16.31 -11.12 11.60
CA PRO A 2 15.71 -9.97 10.93
C PRO A 2 14.24 -10.30 10.64
N LYS A 3 13.33 -9.37 10.96
CA LYS A 3 11.92 -9.50 10.60
C LYS A 3 11.85 -9.50 9.07
N ASP A 4 11.25 -10.53 8.47
CA ASP A 4 10.99 -10.53 7.03
C ASP A 4 10.01 -9.38 6.73
N ILE A 5 10.45 -8.45 5.89
CA ILE A 5 9.64 -7.31 5.45
C ILE A 5 9.07 -7.65 4.09
N LEU A 6 7.76 -7.47 3.92
CA LEU A 6 7.09 -7.56 2.62
C LEU A 6 6.63 -6.18 2.19
N LYS A 7 7.22 -5.64 1.13
CA LYS A 7 6.83 -4.37 0.53
C LYS A 7 5.76 -4.59 -0.55
N VAL A 8 4.53 -4.17 -0.25
CA VAL A 8 3.38 -4.22 -1.16
C VAL A 8 3.05 -2.80 -1.62
N VAL A 9 2.96 -2.58 -2.94
CA VAL A 9 2.64 -1.27 -3.52
C VAL A 9 1.26 -1.31 -4.20
N LEU A 10 0.39 -0.36 -3.88
CA LEU A 10 -0.93 -0.22 -4.50
C LEU A 10 -0.83 0.68 -5.74
N LEU A 11 -1.29 0.19 -6.88
CA LEU A 11 -1.19 0.82 -8.20
C LEU A 11 -2.56 1.07 -8.83
N GLY A 12 -2.59 1.93 -9.84
CA GLY A 12 -3.78 2.28 -10.61
C GLY A 12 -4.17 3.75 -10.50
N ASP A 13 -5.18 4.14 -11.28
CA ASP A 13 -5.56 5.54 -11.49
C ASP A 13 -6.14 6.22 -10.23
N GLY A 14 -6.25 7.54 -10.27
CA GLY A 14 -6.93 8.32 -9.25
C GLY A 14 -8.38 7.86 -9.08
N GLY A 15 -8.82 7.65 -7.84
CA GLY A 15 -10.22 7.33 -7.54
C GLY A 15 -10.61 5.84 -7.65
N VAL A 16 -9.73 4.95 -8.09
CA VAL A 16 -10.03 3.49 -8.21
C VAL A 16 -10.15 2.75 -6.87
N GLY A 17 -9.87 3.42 -5.74
CA GLY A 17 -10.08 2.87 -4.40
C GLY A 17 -8.86 2.32 -3.67
N LYS A 18 -7.62 2.57 -4.13
CA LYS A 18 -6.37 2.14 -3.45
C LYS A 18 -6.34 2.48 -1.96
N THR A 19 -6.57 3.75 -1.63
CA THR A 19 -6.61 4.24 -0.24
C THR A 19 -7.72 3.57 0.56
N SER A 20 -8.88 3.35 -0.06
CA SER A 20 -10.00 2.66 0.58
C SER A 20 -9.67 1.20 0.87
N LEU A 21 -8.98 0.50 -0.04
CA LEU A 21 -8.51 -0.87 0.15
C LEU A 21 -7.53 -0.96 1.32
N ARG A 22 -6.52 -0.08 1.37
CA ARG A 22 -5.58 0.03 2.50
C ARG A 22 -6.34 0.28 3.81
N TYR A 23 -7.24 1.24 3.82
CA TYR A 23 -7.97 1.63 5.03
C TYR A 23 -8.89 0.51 5.53
N GLN A 24 -9.58 -0.18 4.62
CA GLN A 24 -10.39 -1.35 4.94
C GLN A 24 -9.54 -2.50 5.48
N PHE A 25 -8.37 -2.76 4.90
CA PHE A 25 -7.47 -3.81 5.37
C PHE A 25 -7.06 -3.59 6.84
N ILE A 26 -6.70 -2.35 7.19
CA ILE A 26 -6.12 -1.97 8.48
C ILE A 26 -7.18 -1.73 9.54
N HIS A 27 -8.18 -0.91 9.23
CA HIS A 27 -9.16 -0.42 10.18
C HIS A 27 -10.48 -1.19 10.14
N LYS A 28 -10.65 -2.11 9.18
CA LYS A 28 -11.91 -2.85 8.93
C LYS A 28 -13.09 -1.90 8.77
N ARG A 29 -12.84 -0.73 8.17
CA ARG A 29 -13.82 0.34 7.92
C ARG A 29 -13.69 0.84 6.50
N PHE A 30 -14.83 1.19 5.93
CA PHE A 30 -14.92 1.87 4.65
C PHE A 30 -15.54 3.25 4.85
N THR A 31 -15.09 4.22 4.06
CA THR A 31 -15.65 5.58 4.03
C THR A 31 -15.90 5.99 2.59
N LEU A 32 -17.01 6.69 2.37
CA LEU A 32 -17.35 7.30 1.08
C LEU A 32 -16.66 8.65 0.88
N ALA A 33 -16.03 9.20 1.92
CA ALA A 33 -15.31 10.47 1.83
C ALA A 33 -14.06 10.29 0.97
N TYR A 34 -14.05 10.91 -0.22
CA TYR A 34 -12.88 10.92 -1.08
C TYR A 34 -11.86 11.95 -0.58
N LYS A 35 -10.61 11.51 -0.41
CA LYS A 35 -9.46 12.38 -0.21
C LYS A 35 -8.34 11.88 -1.12
N ALA A 36 -7.86 12.73 -2.02
CA ALA A 36 -6.78 12.36 -2.93
C ALA A 36 -5.49 12.10 -2.14
N THR A 37 -4.80 10.99 -2.44
CA THR A 37 -3.46 10.72 -1.95
C THR A 37 -2.47 11.63 -2.68
N ILE A 38 -1.61 12.31 -1.92
CA ILE A 38 -0.55 13.16 -2.46
C ILE A 38 0.77 12.40 -2.31
N GLY A 39 1.49 12.18 -3.41
CA GLY A 39 2.74 11.41 -3.40
C GLY A 39 2.51 9.93 -3.06
N ALA A 40 3.08 9.45 -1.95
CA ALA A 40 2.78 8.13 -1.42
C ALA A 40 2.78 8.16 0.12
N ASP A 41 1.93 7.31 0.71
CA ASP A 41 1.89 7.06 2.14
C ASP A 41 2.14 5.57 2.39
N PHE A 42 2.80 5.21 3.49
CA PHE A 42 3.05 3.82 3.82
C PHE A 42 2.67 3.49 5.25
N ILE A 43 2.34 2.22 5.48
CA ILE A 43 2.04 1.69 6.81
C ILE A 43 2.57 0.29 6.96
N THR A 44 3.11 0.00 8.13
CA THR A 44 3.58 -1.33 8.49
C THR A 44 2.55 -2.02 9.37
N ARG A 45 2.22 -3.27 9.01
CA ARG A 45 1.37 -4.15 9.82
C ARG A 45 2.06 -5.51 9.97
N GLU A 46 2.11 -6.02 11.19
CA GLU A 46 2.51 -7.41 11.40
C GLU A 46 1.35 -8.32 10.96
N VAL A 47 1.66 -9.26 10.08
CA VAL A 47 0.71 -10.26 9.58
C VAL A 47 1.29 -11.66 9.78
N GLU A 48 0.40 -12.61 10.04
CA GLU A 48 0.75 -14.02 10.15
C GLU A 48 0.38 -14.72 8.84
N THR A 49 1.34 -15.42 8.25
CA THR A 49 1.14 -16.22 7.05
C THR A 49 0.44 -17.53 7.39
N GLU A 50 -0.07 -18.25 6.38
CA GLU A 50 -0.78 -19.53 6.58
C GLU A 50 0.09 -20.59 7.27
N ASP A 51 1.41 -20.51 7.11
CA ASP A 51 2.38 -21.40 7.77
C ASP A 51 2.87 -20.89 9.13
N GLY A 52 2.20 -19.88 9.70
CA GLY A 52 2.43 -19.38 11.06
C GLY A 52 3.62 -18.42 11.21
N ARG A 53 4.25 -17.97 10.12
CA ARG A 53 5.34 -16.98 10.19
C ARG A 53 4.79 -15.57 10.35
N LYS A 54 5.43 -14.79 11.19
CA LYS A 54 5.10 -13.37 11.38
C LYS A 54 6.01 -12.49 10.54
N VAL A 55 5.41 -11.72 9.64
CA VAL A 55 6.12 -10.82 8.73
C VAL A 55 5.64 -9.39 8.89
N ALA A 56 6.53 -8.43 8.66
CA ALA A 56 6.20 -7.02 8.67
C ALA A 56 5.79 -6.59 7.26
N MET A 57 4.49 -6.52 7.00
CA MET A 57 3.97 -6.07 5.71
C MET A 57 3.90 -4.55 5.66
N GLN A 58 4.62 -3.94 4.73
CA GLN A 58 4.54 -2.53 4.39
C GLN A 58 3.60 -2.34 3.20
N ILE A 59 2.50 -1.63 3.40
CA ILE A 59 1.58 -1.24 2.31
C ILE A 59 1.89 0.19 1.91
N TRP A 60 2.28 0.39 0.66
CA TRP A 60 2.55 1.69 0.04
C TRP A 60 1.35 2.11 -0.81
N ASP A 61 0.55 3.06 -0.31
CA ASP A 61 -0.55 3.68 -1.04
C ASP A 61 0.00 4.84 -1.88
N THR A 62 -0.12 4.74 -3.19
CA THR A 62 0.43 5.73 -4.12
C THR A 62 -0.65 6.65 -4.69
N ALA A 63 -0.27 7.88 -5.03
CA ALA A 63 -1.12 8.76 -5.81
C ALA A 63 -1.31 8.19 -7.22
N GLY A 64 -2.55 7.93 -7.60
CA GLY A 64 -2.89 7.46 -8.96
C GLY A 64 -3.08 8.58 -9.99
N GLN A 65 -2.69 9.81 -9.69
CA GLN A 65 -2.87 10.92 -10.64
C GLN A 65 -1.69 10.95 -11.62
N GLU A 66 -2.00 11.14 -12.90
CA GLU A 66 -1.05 11.25 -14.02
C GLU A 66 0.08 12.25 -13.76
N ARG A 67 -0.21 13.30 -12.98
CA ARG A 67 0.75 14.33 -12.55
C ARG A 67 1.92 13.80 -11.70
N PHE A 68 1.80 12.61 -11.09
CA PHE A 68 2.81 12.00 -10.23
C PHE A 68 3.45 10.72 -10.83
N GLN A 69 3.17 10.38 -12.10
CA GLN A 69 3.71 9.18 -12.74
C GLN A 69 5.26 9.11 -12.69
N SER A 70 5.95 10.25 -12.77
CA SER A 70 7.41 10.32 -12.68
C SER A 70 7.97 9.90 -11.31
N LEU A 71 7.16 9.95 -10.24
CA LEU A 71 7.54 9.46 -8.91
C LEU A 71 7.36 7.94 -8.76
N GLY A 72 6.61 7.29 -9.67
CA GLY A 72 6.27 5.87 -9.57
C GLY A 72 7.48 4.95 -9.45
N ILE A 73 8.54 5.20 -10.23
CA ILE A 73 9.76 4.37 -10.25
C ILE A 73 10.40 4.27 -8.85
N ALA A 74 10.41 5.36 -8.08
CA ALA A 74 10.97 5.36 -6.74
C ALA A 74 10.16 4.49 -5.77
N PHE A 75 8.83 4.43 -5.94
CA PHE A 75 7.97 3.61 -5.10
C PHE A 75 8.02 2.13 -5.48
N TYR A 76 8.19 1.79 -6.77
CA TYR A 76 8.24 0.40 -7.25
C TYR A 76 9.54 -0.32 -6.86
N ARG A 77 10.65 0.41 -6.71
CA ARG A 77 11.94 -0.21 -6.44
C ARG A 77 11.90 -1.03 -5.15
N GLY A 78 12.23 -2.31 -5.25
CA GLY A 78 12.23 -3.24 -4.12
C GLY A 78 10.84 -3.63 -3.62
N ALA A 79 9.78 -3.43 -4.42
CA ALA A 79 8.49 -4.03 -4.13
C ALA A 79 8.57 -5.55 -4.30
N ASP A 80 8.06 -6.27 -3.30
CA ASP A 80 7.89 -7.73 -3.36
C ASP A 80 6.57 -8.09 -4.08
N ALA A 81 5.58 -7.19 -4.02
CA ALA A 81 4.30 -7.33 -4.72
C ALA A 81 3.69 -5.97 -5.11
N CYS A 82 2.90 -5.99 -6.17
CA CYS A 82 2.06 -4.87 -6.60
C CYS A 82 0.60 -5.34 -6.71
N VAL A 83 -0.33 -4.49 -6.28
CA VAL A 83 -1.79 -4.74 -6.32
C VAL A 83 -2.47 -3.61 -7.09
#